data_AF-A0A7S0HC96-F1
#
_entry.id   AF-A0A7S0HC96-F1
#
_cell.length_a   1.000
_cell.length_b   1.000
_cell.length_c   1.000
_cell.angle_alpha   90.00
_cell.angle_beta   90.00
_cell.angle_gamma   90.00
#
_symmetry.space_group_name_H-M   'P 1'
#
loop_
_entity.id
_entity.type
_entity.pdbx_description
1 polymer ?
#
loop_
_entity_poly.entity_id
_entity_poly.type
_entity_poly.pdbx_seq_one_letter_code
_entity_poly.pdbx_strand_id
1 'polypeptide(L)'
;RVAAARSWSAMVGRRGWSTCVVAVLLFAQGCVASQARDVDGLDDMSELLTAAGFPKFASPTFLGRLYDVLGYNTVADLTLIYEDALGGSDEFQELGIRHEDALAIQRAAKVQLVAWRVAKLWLEDGAKTVTDDRTANSVATQLYAAGYEEPESLRWIERKEALQLGLTESEWKSLIRLPPPPPRDRDEL
;
A
#
# COMPACT_ATOMS: atom_id res chain seq x y z
N ARG A 1 35.76 39.20 61.90
CA ARG A 1 36.93 38.43 62.38
C ARG A 1 36.93 37.10 61.64
N VAL A 2 37.99 36.83 60.85
CA VAL A 2 38.56 35.53 60.37
C VAL A 2 37.57 34.55 59.71
N ALA A 3 37.51 34.28 58.39
CA ALA A 3 38.48 33.99 57.32
C ALA A 3 39.08 32.55 57.30
N ALA A 4 38.99 31.92 56.12
CA ALA A 4 39.73 30.77 55.55
C ALA A 4 39.17 29.35 55.86
N ALA A 5 39.14 28.38 54.93
CA ALA A 5 39.92 28.21 53.69
C ALA A 5 39.29 27.23 52.65
N ARG A 6 39.44 27.59 51.35
CA ARG A 6 39.87 26.82 50.14
C ARG A 6 39.13 25.53 49.70
N SER A 7 38.55 25.45 48.48
CA SER A 7 39.13 25.20 47.12
C SER A 7 39.60 23.72 46.93
N TRP A 8 39.40 22.95 45.84
CA TRP A 8 39.14 23.15 44.40
C TRP A 8 38.61 21.86 43.71
N SER A 9 37.95 22.07 42.56
CA SER A 9 37.92 21.32 41.27
C SER A 9 38.39 19.86 41.09
N ALA A 10 37.53 19.14 40.35
CA ALA A 10 37.78 18.29 39.16
C ALA A 10 38.79 17.13 39.22
N MET A 11 38.30 15.91 38.91
CA MET A 11 39.13 14.91 38.21
C MET A 11 38.27 13.99 37.33
N VAL A 12 38.50 14.12 36.02
CA VAL A 12 38.18 13.14 34.98
C VAL A 12 39.06 11.90 35.19
N GLY A 13 38.46 10.71 35.17
CA GLY A 13 39.17 9.43 35.25
C GLY A 13 38.61 8.40 34.27
N ARG A 14 39.29 8.26 33.12
CA ARG A 14 39.15 7.19 32.12
C ARG A 14 39.51 5.80 32.69
N ARG A 15 38.80 4.75 32.25
CA ARG A 15 39.24 3.36 31.93
C ARG A 15 37.96 2.59 31.53
N GLY A 16 37.85 1.80 30.45
CA GLY A 16 38.81 1.27 29.50
C GLY A 16 38.12 0.73 28.23
N TRP A 17 38.95 0.39 27.25
CA TRP A 17 38.69 0.04 25.86
C TRP A 17 38.00 -1.31 25.60
N SER A 18 37.27 -1.44 24.48
CA SER A 18 37.65 -2.38 23.40
C SER A 18 36.71 -2.29 22.19
N THR A 19 37.22 -1.69 21.11
CA THR A 19 36.79 -1.88 19.73
C THR A 19 37.34 -3.20 19.19
N CYS A 20 36.51 -4.02 18.53
CA CYS A 20 36.97 -4.98 17.53
C CYS A 20 36.17 -4.79 16.23
N VAL A 21 36.94 -4.58 15.17
CA VAL A 21 36.55 -4.36 13.78
C VAL A 21 36.40 -5.71 13.07
N VAL A 22 35.41 -5.78 12.18
CA VAL A 22 35.20 -6.62 10.97
C VAL A 22 36.30 -7.61 10.58
N ALA A 23 35.90 -8.86 10.25
CA ALA A 23 36.47 -9.64 9.15
C ALA A 23 35.51 -10.73 8.63
N VAL A 24 35.37 -10.74 7.30
CA VAL A 24 34.59 -11.61 6.40
C VAL A 24 35.25 -12.99 6.20
N LEU A 25 34.47 -14.04 5.90
CA LEU A 25 34.81 -15.21 5.04
C LEU A 25 33.51 -16.01 4.77
N LEU A 26 32.85 -15.83 3.61
CA LEU A 26 32.90 -16.72 2.42
C LEU A 26 32.61 -18.20 2.70
N PHE A 27 31.38 -18.66 2.40
CA PHE A 27 31.12 -20.00 1.85
C PHE A 27 29.81 -20.05 1.06
N ALA A 28 29.89 -20.74 -0.08
CA ALA A 28 28.81 -21.29 -0.93
C ALA A 28 28.02 -20.34 -1.86
N GLN A 29 28.49 -20.29 -3.10
CA GLN A 29 27.71 -20.04 -4.31
C GLN A 29 26.51 -20.99 -4.38
N GLY A 30 25.32 -20.46 -4.73
CA GLY A 30 24.16 -21.29 -5.06
C GLY A 30 22.82 -20.84 -4.50
N CYS A 31 22.64 -19.56 -4.16
CA CYS A 31 21.31 -18.96 -4.10
C CYS A 31 21.44 -17.55 -4.65
N VAL A 32 20.99 -17.36 -5.89
CA VAL A 32 20.60 -16.03 -6.35
C VAL A 32 19.39 -15.69 -5.50
N ALA A 33 19.65 -15.13 -4.32
CA ALA A 33 18.67 -14.34 -3.61
C ALA A 33 18.36 -13.21 -4.57
N SER A 34 17.21 -13.29 -5.26
CA SER A 34 16.58 -12.12 -5.85
C SER A 34 16.58 -11.06 -4.77
N GLN A 35 17.49 -10.11 -4.87
CA GLN A 35 17.42 -8.90 -4.06
C GLN A 35 16.09 -8.29 -4.46
N ALA A 36 15.10 -8.39 -3.58
CA ALA A 36 13.97 -7.50 -3.62
C ALA A 36 14.59 -6.11 -3.62
N ARG A 37 14.60 -5.47 -4.79
CA ARG A 37 14.87 -4.04 -4.86
C ARG A 37 13.86 -3.40 -3.90
N ASP A 38 14.29 -2.41 -3.12
CA ASP A 38 13.35 -1.53 -2.43
C ASP A 38 12.55 -0.82 -3.53
N VAL A 39 11.47 -1.46 -3.95
CA VAL A 39 10.49 -0.88 -4.87
C VAL A 39 9.30 -0.54 -4.01
N ASP A 40 8.97 0.74 -3.97
CA ASP A 40 7.82 1.26 -3.23
C ASP A 40 6.57 0.45 -3.61
N GLY A 41 5.85 -0.08 -2.62
CA GLY A 41 4.57 -0.77 -2.83
C GLY A 41 4.61 -2.30 -2.92
N LEU A 42 5.78 -2.95 -2.95
CA LEU A 42 5.85 -4.42 -2.98
C LEU A 42 5.30 -5.09 -1.72
N ASP A 43 5.54 -4.49 -0.55
CA ASP A 43 4.98 -4.99 0.72
C ASP A 43 3.44 -4.89 0.71
N ASP A 44 2.90 -3.77 0.22
CA ASP A 44 1.45 -3.57 0.08
C ASP A 44 0.84 -4.56 -0.93
N MET A 45 1.51 -4.84 -2.04
CA MET A 45 1.09 -5.86 -3.01
C MET A 45 1.10 -7.27 -2.39
N SER A 46 2.14 -7.60 -1.65
CA SER A 46 2.27 -8.88 -0.95
C SER A 46 1.14 -9.07 0.07
N GLU A 47 0.87 -8.04 0.88
CA GLU A 47 -0.21 -8.04 1.86
C GLU A 47 -1.57 -8.19 1.17
N LEU A 48 -1.83 -7.41 0.13
CA LEU A 48 -3.07 -7.48 -0.65
C LEU A 48 -3.29 -8.86 -1.25
N LEU A 49 -2.28 -9.41 -1.95
CA LEU A 49 -2.38 -10.71 -2.61
C LEU A 49 -2.57 -11.83 -1.60
N THR A 50 -1.92 -11.75 -0.44
CA THR A 50 -2.12 -12.72 0.66
C THR A 50 -3.54 -12.64 1.20
N ALA A 51 -4.02 -11.43 1.52
CA ALA A 51 -5.36 -11.20 2.05
C ALA A 51 -6.48 -11.59 1.05
N ALA A 52 -6.22 -11.42 -0.25
CA ALA A 52 -7.12 -11.81 -1.32
C ALA A 52 -7.13 -13.32 -1.62
N GLY A 53 -6.34 -14.13 -0.91
CA GLY A 53 -6.30 -15.59 -1.08
C GLY A 53 -5.33 -16.07 -2.17
N PHE A 54 -4.38 -15.23 -2.57
CA PHE A 54 -3.35 -15.52 -3.57
C PHE A 54 -1.92 -15.53 -3.00
N PRO A 55 -1.62 -16.28 -1.91
CA PRO A 55 -0.28 -16.27 -1.30
C PRO A 55 0.83 -16.74 -2.25
N LYS A 56 0.50 -17.56 -3.26
CA LYS A 56 1.44 -17.97 -4.32
C LYS A 56 1.97 -16.79 -5.16
N PHE A 57 1.19 -15.72 -5.29
CA PHE A 57 1.54 -14.51 -6.02
C PHE A 57 2.11 -13.41 -5.12
N ALA A 58 2.01 -13.57 -3.79
CA ALA A 58 2.56 -12.62 -2.82
C ALA A 58 4.06 -12.79 -2.53
N SER A 59 4.70 -13.86 -3.06
CA SER A 59 6.11 -14.12 -2.74
C SER A 59 7.04 -13.06 -3.35
N PRO A 60 8.15 -12.68 -2.69
CA PRO A 60 9.12 -11.74 -3.24
C PRO A 60 9.67 -12.17 -4.60
N THR A 61 9.87 -13.49 -4.79
CA THR A 61 10.31 -14.05 -6.08
C THR A 61 9.28 -13.85 -7.18
N PHE A 62 8.00 -13.99 -6.88
CA PHE A 62 6.95 -13.76 -7.87
C PHE A 62 6.83 -12.26 -8.18
N LEU A 63 6.75 -11.41 -7.16
CA LEU A 63 6.63 -9.96 -7.33
C LEU A 63 7.82 -9.36 -8.10
N GLY A 64 9.03 -9.87 -7.88
CA GLY A 64 10.20 -9.49 -8.69
C GLY A 64 10.02 -9.82 -10.17
N ARG A 65 9.49 -11.00 -10.51
CA ARG A 65 9.18 -11.36 -11.91
C ARG A 65 8.04 -10.54 -12.49
N LEU A 66 7.02 -10.27 -11.69
CA LEU A 66 5.89 -9.44 -12.10
C LEU A 66 6.37 -8.02 -12.49
N TYR A 67 7.28 -7.44 -11.70
CA TYR A 67 7.96 -6.19 -12.03
C TYR A 67 8.85 -6.31 -13.28
N ASP A 68 9.67 -7.36 -13.37
CA ASP A 68 10.61 -7.50 -14.50
C ASP A 68 9.87 -7.71 -15.84
N VAL A 69 8.71 -8.37 -15.83
CA VAL A 69 7.93 -8.71 -17.04
C VAL A 69 6.92 -7.62 -17.39
N LEU A 70 6.14 -7.12 -16.41
CA LEU A 70 5.03 -6.19 -16.65
C LEU A 70 5.30 -4.77 -16.13
N GLY A 71 6.38 -4.55 -15.40
CA GLY A 71 6.68 -3.26 -14.76
C GLY A 71 5.84 -2.96 -13.51
N TYR A 72 4.98 -3.89 -13.08
CA TYR A 72 4.09 -3.67 -11.94
C TYR A 72 4.86 -3.65 -10.62
N ASN A 73 4.69 -2.59 -9.85
CA ASN A 73 5.34 -2.43 -8.55
C ASN A 73 4.44 -1.88 -7.44
N THR A 74 3.20 -1.50 -7.77
CA THR A 74 2.24 -0.99 -6.79
C THR A 74 0.90 -1.72 -6.85
N VAL A 75 0.09 -1.53 -5.80
CA VAL A 75 -1.32 -1.93 -5.81
C VAL A 75 -2.11 -1.23 -6.93
N ALA A 76 -1.71 -0.02 -7.34
CA ALA A 76 -2.36 0.68 -8.44
C ALA A 76 -2.16 -0.04 -9.77
N ASP A 77 -0.98 -0.57 -10.04
CA ASP A 77 -0.72 -1.33 -11.28
C ASP A 77 -1.56 -2.62 -11.34
N LEU A 78 -1.77 -3.29 -10.19
CA LEU A 78 -2.64 -4.46 -10.12
C LEU A 78 -4.10 -4.17 -10.53
N THR A 79 -4.52 -2.91 -10.57
CA THR A 79 -5.86 -2.56 -11.09
C THR A 79 -6.00 -2.71 -12.60
N LEU A 80 -4.90 -2.89 -13.33
CA LEU A 80 -4.84 -3.08 -14.78
C LEU A 80 -4.65 -4.54 -15.20
N ILE A 81 -4.33 -5.42 -14.24
CA ILE A 81 -3.85 -6.79 -14.47
C ILE A 81 -4.76 -7.64 -15.36
N TYR A 82 -6.07 -7.45 -15.26
CA TYR A 82 -7.04 -8.22 -16.04
C TYR A 82 -7.20 -7.67 -17.45
N GLU A 83 -7.18 -6.35 -17.62
CA GLU A 83 -7.23 -5.71 -18.95
C GLU A 83 -6.00 -6.12 -19.76
N ASP A 84 -4.82 -6.08 -19.14
CA ASP A 84 -3.57 -6.49 -19.78
C ASP A 84 -3.56 -8.01 -20.09
N ALA A 85 -4.09 -8.84 -19.18
CA ALA A 85 -4.23 -10.28 -19.42
C ALA A 85 -5.18 -10.60 -20.60
N LEU A 86 -6.27 -9.85 -20.76
CA LEU A 86 -7.21 -10.00 -21.88
C LEU A 86 -6.62 -9.59 -23.23
N GLY A 87 -5.63 -8.68 -23.23
CA GLY A 87 -4.88 -8.26 -24.41
C GLY A 87 -4.08 -9.39 -25.07
N GLY A 88 -3.97 -10.55 -24.41
CA GLY A 88 -3.41 -11.77 -24.98
C GLY A 88 -1.88 -11.80 -25.00
N SER A 89 -1.20 -11.12 -24.07
CA SER A 89 0.26 -11.18 -24.04
C SER A 89 0.76 -12.54 -23.51
N ASP A 90 1.79 -13.07 -24.16
CA ASP A 90 2.49 -14.29 -23.76
C ASP A 90 3.06 -14.18 -22.32
N GLU A 91 3.24 -12.95 -21.86
CA GLU A 91 3.75 -12.57 -20.53
C GLU A 91 2.88 -13.11 -19.38
N PHE A 92 1.54 -13.05 -19.49
CA PHE A 92 0.66 -13.57 -18.43
C PHE A 92 0.67 -15.11 -18.36
N GLN A 93 0.85 -15.76 -19.51
CA GLN A 93 1.05 -17.21 -19.55
C GLN A 93 2.40 -17.58 -18.94
N GLU A 94 3.46 -16.82 -19.23
CA GLU A 94 4.79 -16.99 -18.63
C GLU A 94 4.77 -16.82 -17.11
N LEU A 95 4.00 -15.85 -16.61
CA LEU A 95 3.80 -15.62 -15.18
C LEU A 95 2.87 -16.66 -14.52
N GLY A 96 2.15 -17.47 -15.30
CA GLY A 96 1.23 -18.47 -14.80
C GLY A 96 -0.01 -17.89 -14.11
N ILE A 97 -0.39 -16.66 -14.47
CA ILE A 97 -1.60 -16.00 -13.96
C ILE A 97 -2.77 -16.36 -14.87
N ARG A 98 -3.79 -17.00 -14.30
CA ARG A 98 -5.01 -17.34 -15.04
C ARG A 98 -5.92 -16.11 -15.12
N HIS A 99 -6.72 -15.99 -16.18
CA HIS A 99 -7.67 -14.88 -16.35
C HIS A 99 -8.59 -14.67 -15.14
N GLU A 100 -9.09 -15.76 -14.55
CA GLU A 100 -9.93 -15.71 -13.36
C GLU A 100 -9.19 -15.22 -12.11
N ASP A 101 -7.91 -15.58 -11.97
CA ASP A 101 -7.05 -15.10 -10.89
C ASP A 101 -6.76 -13.60 -11.11
N ALA A 102 -6.45 -13.19 -12.35
CA ALA A 102 -6.23 -11.79 -12.72
C ALA A 102 -7.44 -10.92 -12.42
N LEU A 103 -8.65 -11.35 -12.80
CA LEU A 103 -9.89 -10.62 -12.50
C LEU A 103 -10.11 -10.45 -10.99
N ALA A 104 -9.86 -11.51 -10.21
CA ALA A 104 -10.01 -11.45 -8.76
C ALA A 104 -8.97 -10.52 -8.10
N ILE A 105 -7.72 -10.56 -8.57
CA ILE A 105 -6.65 -9.66 -8.12
C ILE A 105 -6.99 -8.21 -8.46
N GLN A 106 -7.45 -7.94 -9.68
CA GLN A 106 -7.87 -6.61 -10.12
C GLN A 106 -8.95 -6.03 -9.20
N ARG A 107 -9.97 -6.83 -8.89
CA ARG A 107 -11.07 -6.46 -7.98
C ARG A 107 -10.55 -6.15 -6.59
N ALA A 108 -9.69 -7.01 -6.04
CA ALA A 108 -9.09 -6.79 -4.73
C ALA A 108 -8.28 -5.49 -4.68
N ALA A 109 -7.47 -5.21 -5.70
CA ALA A 109 -6.71 -3.99 -5.82
C ALA A 109 -7.60 -2.74 -5.87
N LYS A 110 -8.64 -2.75 -6.71
CA LYS A 110 -9.63 -1.66 -6.79
C LYS A 110 -10.31 -1.39 -5.45
N VAL A 111 -10.78 -2.44 -4.76
CA VAL A 111 -11.36 -2.34 -3.42
C VAL A 111 -10.36 -1.75 -2.42
N GLN A 112 -9.09 -2.17 -2.45
CA GLN A 112 -8.04 -1.66 -1.57
C GLN A 112 -7.80 -0.15 -1.77
N LEU A 113 -7.74 0.32 -3.02
CA LEU A 113 -7.57 1.75 -3.30
C LEU A 113 -8.76 2.58 -2.79
N VAL A 114 -9.98 2.08 -2.98
CA VAL A 114 -11.19 2.71 -2.43
C VAL A 114 -11.15 2.71 -0.90
N ALA A 115 -10.71 1.62 -0.27
CA ALA A 115 -10.59 1.51 1.17
C ALA A 115 -9.56 2.51 1.74
N TRP A 116 -8.40 2.65 1.11
CA TRP A 116 -7.41 3.67 1.48
C TRP A 116 -7.98 5.07 1.37
N ARG A 117 -8.79 5.35 0.34
CA ARG A 117 -9.43 6.65 0.20
C ARG A 117 -10.43 6.94 1.31
N VAL A 118 -11.29 5.97 1.63
CA VAL A 118 -12.26 6.07 2.73
C VAL A 118 -11.53 6.28 4.07
N ALA A 119 -10.48 5.50 4.35
CA ALA A 119 -9.69 5.62 5.56
C ALA A 119 -9.02 7.00 5.68
N LYS A 120 -8.43 7.51 4.60
CA LYS A 120 -7.82 8.84 4.55
C LYS A 120 -8.85 9.94 4.86
N LEU A 121 -10.04 9.86 4.28
CA LEU A 121 -11.11 10.82 4.54
C LEU A 121 -11.57 10.80 5.99
N TRP A 122 -11.70 9.62 6.60
CA TRP A 122 -12.03 9.51 8.02
C TRP A 122 -10.97 10.16 8.92
N LEU A 123 -9.68 10.01 8.59
CA LEU A 123 -8.59 10.69 9.29
C LEU A 123 -8.68 12.22 9.10
N GLU A 124 -8.95 12.70 7.89
CA GLU A 124 -9.04 14.13 7.55
C GLU A 124 -10.24 14.83 8.20
N ASP A 125 -11.39 14.17 8.31
CA ASP A 125 -12.61 14.72 8.91
C ASP A 125 -12.57 14.78 10.45
N GLY A 126 -11.47 14.31 11.07
CA GLY A 126 -11.40 14.11 12.51
C GLY A 126 -12.50 13.17 12.99
N ALA A 127 -12.98 12.28 12.11
CA ALA A 127 -14.02 11.32 12.43
C ALA A 127 -13.50 10.49 13.61
N LYS A 128 -14.07 10.75 14.79
CA LYS A 128 -13.91 9.89 15.96
C LYS A 128 -14.09 8.46 15.46
N THR A 129 -13.13 7.60 15.77
CA THR A 129 -13.18 6.15 15.53
C THR A 129 -14.62 5.70 15.51
N VAL A 130 -15.10 5.37 14.30
CA VAL A 130 -16.49 5.04 14.02
C VAL A 130 -16.94 4.08 15.11
N THR A 131 -17.96 4.46 15.89
CA THR A 131 -18.49 3.65 17.01
C THR A 131 -19.20 2.37 16.56
N ASP A 132 -19.20 2.13 15.25
CA ASP A 132 -19.76 0.99 14.56
C ASP A 132 -18.58 0.09 14.13
N ASP A 133 -18.72 -1.24 14.18
CA ASP A 133 -17.68 -2.22 13.79
C ASP A 133 -17.30 -2.20 12.28
N ARG A 134 -17.66 -1.12 11.57
CA ARG A 134 -17.43 -0.92 10.14
C ARG A 134 -15.98 -0.54 9.88
N THR A 135 -15.35 -1.25 8.95
CA THR A 135 -13.99 -0.96 8.47
C THR A 135 -14.03 -0.25 7.12
N ALA A 136 -12.95 0.47 6.79
CA ALA A 136 -12.82 1.10 5.47
C ALA A 136 -12.94 0.06 4.34
N ASN A 137 -12.44 -1.16 4.56
CA ASN A 137 -12.58 -2.27 3.63
C ASN A 137 -14.05 -2.72 3.44
N SER A 138 -14.82 -2.81 4.52
CA SER A 138 -16.24 -3.17 4.45
C SER A 138 -17.09 -2.14 3.70
N VAL A 139 -16.74 -0.86 3.83
CA VAL A 139 -17.37 0.25 3.10
C VAL A 139 -16.94 0.24 1.63
N ALA A 140 -15.65 0.06 1.37
CA ALA A 140 -15.11 -0.03 0.01
C ALA A 140 -15.70 -1.19 -0.80
N THR A 141 -15.91 -2.35 -0.17
CA THR A 141 -16.56 -3.50 -0.81
C THR A 141 -17.99 -3.15 -1.25
N GLN A 142 -18.74 -2.43 -0.42
CA GLN A 142 -20.11 -2.01 -0.74
C GLN A 142 -20.14 -0.95 -1.85
N LEU A 143 -19.20 0.00 -1.82
CA LEU A 143 -19.03 1.02 -2.85
C LEU A 143 -18.66 0.38 -4.19
N TYR A 144 -17.72 -0.56 -4.19
CA TYR A 144 -17.33 -1.32 -5.37
C TYR A 144 -18.54 -2.07 -5.96
N ALA A 145 -19.33 -2.75 -5.12
CA ALA A 145 -20.53 -3.47 -5.56
C ALA A 145 -21.62 -2.54 -6.13
N ALA A 146 -21.63 -1.27 -5.71
CA ALA A 146 -22.50 -0.22 -6.25
C ALA A 146 -21.96 0.44 -7.53
N GLY A 147 -20.78 0.03 -8.03
CA GLY A 147 -20.16 0.56 -9.25
C GLY A 147 -19.15 1.69 -9.02
N TYR A 148 -18.85 2.02 -7.76
CA TYR A 148 -17.79 2.98 -7.42
C TYR A 148 -16.44 2.25 -7.31
N GLU A 149 -15.88 1.89 -8.46
CA GLU A 149 -14.71 1.03 -8.55
C GLU A 149 -13.37 1.75 -8.34
N GLU A 150 -13.35 3.08 -8.50
CA GLU A 150 -12.14 3.90 -8.44
C GLU A 150 -12.27 4.98 -7.34
N PRO A 151 -11.18 5.40 -6.67
CA PRO A 151 -11.22 6.49 -5.69
C PRO A 151 -11.89 7.77 -6.22
N GLU A 152 -11.69 8.10 -7.50
CA GLU A 152 -12.22 9.28 -8.18
C GLU A 152 -13.72 9.15 -8.48
N SER A 153 -14.25 7.93 -8.57
CA SER A 153 -15.67 7.68 -8.80
C SER A 153 -16.53 8.09 -7.59
N LEU A 154 -15.95 8.04 -6.38
CA LEU A 154 -16.61 8.38 -5.12
C LEU A 154 -17.13 9.82 -5.07
N ARG A 155 -16.60 10.73 -5.90
CA ARG A 155 -17.08 12.12 -5.96
C ARG A 155 -18.48 12.26 -6.54
N TRP A 156 -18.93 11.24 -7.27
CA TRP A 156 -20.22 11.23 -7.96
C TRP A 156 -21.31 10.53 -7.16
N ILE A 157 -20.99 10.01 -5.98
CA ILE A 157 -21.98 9.30 -5.18
C ILE A 157 -23.13 10.22 -4.75
N GLU A 158 -24.34 9.81 -5.09
CA GLU A 158 -25.52 10.55 -4.68
C GLU A 158 -25.73 10.44 -3.17
N ARG A 159 -26.22 11.52 -2.56
CA ARG A 159 -26.51 11.55 -1.11
C ARG A 159 -27.38 10.38 -0.67
N LYS A 160 -28.46 10.11 -1.41
CA LYS A 160 -29.43 9.06 -1.06
C LYS A 160 -28.77 7.69 -1.08
N GLU A 161 -27.94 7.42 -2.08
CA GLU A 161 -27.21 6.18 -2.23
C GLU A 161 -26.16 6.02 -1.13
N ALA A 162 -25.37 7.05 -0.85
CA ALA A 162 -24.38 7.04 0.23
C ALA A 162 -25.02 6.66 1.58
N LEU A 163 -26.16 7.25 1.92
CA LEU A 163 -26.90 6.93 3.15
C LEU A 163 -27.45 5.49 3.14
N GLN A 164 -27.88 4.98 1.98
CA GLN A 164 -28.32 3.58 1.84
C GLN A 164 -27.18 2.57 2.01
N LEU A 165 -25.97 2.94 1.59
CA LEU A 165 -24.72 2.19 1.82
C LEU A 165 -24.17 2.40 3.25
N GLY A 166 -24.93 3.05 4.12
CA GLY A 166 -24.60 3.25 5.53
C GLY A 166 -23.61 4.37 5.80
N LEU A 167 -23.20 5.17 4.82
CA LEU A 167 -22.40 6.37 5.07
C LEU A 167 -23.23 7.40 5.84
N THR A 168 -22.58 8.13 6.74
CA THR A 168 -23.14 9.29 7.41
C THR A 168 -23.12 10.51 6.50
N GLU A 169 -23.91 11.53 6.85
CA GLU A 169 -23.94 12.81 6.13
C GLU A 169 -22.57 13.48 6.05
N SER A 170 -21.74 13.39 7.11
CA SER A 170 -20.38 13.91 7.12
C SER A 170 -19.47 13.14 6.17
N GLU A 171 -19.50 11.81 6.22
CA GLU A 171 -18.66 10.96 5.36
C GLU A 171 -18.99 11.17 3.88
N TRP A 172 -20.28 11.26 3.54
CA TRP A 172 -20.72 11.59 2.18
C TRP A 172 -20.18 12.95 1.72
N LYS A 173 -20.30 13.99 2.55
CA LYS A 173 -19.78 15.33 2.22
C LYS A 173 -18.28 15.34 1.97
N SER A 174 -17.54 14.47 2.64
CA SER A 174 -16.09 14.40 2.52
C SER A 174 -15.65 13.61 1.29
N LEU A 175 -16.42 12.59 0.90
CA LEU A 175 -16.22 11.88 -0.38
C LEU A 175 -16.40 12.82 -1.59
N ILE A 176 -17.45 13.64 -1.61
CA ILE A 176 -17.74 14.53 -2.76
C ILE A 176 -16.83 15.76 -2.88
N ARG A 177 -16.05 16.07 -1.84
CA ARG A 177 -15.08 17.19 -1.83
C ARG A 177 -13.76 16.85 -2.52
N LEU A 178 -13.67 15.68 -3.14
CA LEU A 178 -12.54 15.26 -3.96
C LEU A 178 -12.16 16.37 -4.97
N PRO A 179 -10.87 16.75 -5.05
CA PRO A 179 -10.42 17.63 -6.14
C PRO A 179 -10.78 16.98 -7.49
N PRO A 180 -11.11 17.78 -8.52
CA PRO A 180 -11.31 17.22 -9.84
C PRO A 180 -10.05 16.44 -10.26
N PRO A 181 -10.19 15.31 -10.99
CA PRO A 181 -9.04 14.61 -11.52
C PRO A 181 -8.24 15.59 -12.39
N PRO A 182 -6.91 15.44 -12.44
CA PRO A 182 -6.13 16.17 -13.42
C PRO A 182 -6.73 15.93 -14.81
N PRO A 183 -6.76 16.96 -15.69
CA PRO A 183 -7.18 16.74 -17.06
C PRO A 183 -6.33 15.59 -17.63
N ARG A 184 -6.98 14.55 -18.18
CA ARG A 184 -6.26 13.54 -18.97
C ARG A 184 -5.65 14.29 -20.15
N ASP A 185 -4.33 14.30 -20.27
CA ASP A 185 -3.66 14.84 -21.44
C ASP A 185 -4.27 14.14 -22.66
N ARG A 186 -4.94 14.93 -23.50
CA ARG A 186 -5.69 14.48 -24.68
C ARG A 186 -4.76 14.21 -25.87
N ASP A 187 -3.50 13.87 -25.62
CA ASP A 187 -2.44 13.86 -26.64
C ASP A 187 -1.96 12.46 -27.03
N GLU A 188 -2.71 11.40 -26.73
CA GLU A 188 -2.49 10.05 -27.27
C GLU A 188 -3.68 9.55 -28.11
N LEU A 189 -4.08 10.34 -29.11
CA LEU A 189 -4.94 9.91 -30.23
C LEU A 189 -4.20 9.99 -31.56
#